data_AF-A0A090WFX2-F1
#
_entry.id   AF-A0A090WFX2-F1
#
_cell.length_a   1.000
_cell.length_b   1.000
_cell.length_c   1.000
_cell.angle_alpha   90.00
_cell.angle_beta   90.00
_cell.angle_gamma   90.00
#
_symmetry.space_group_name_H-M   'P 1'
#
loop_
_entity.id
_entity.type
_entity.pdbx_description
1 polymer ?
#
loop_
_entity_poly.entity_id
_entity_poly.type
_entity_poly.pdbx_seq_one_letter_code
_entity_poly.pdbx_strand_id
1 'polypeptide(L)'
;MACDDNDNDGIVDSIDIDDDNDGILDTVENGGVDPFGDTDNDGILNYQDVTPANDANGDGVVDSFDTDNDGIINQYDQDADNDGIPDNVEGQTTSGYIAPSGVDSDLNGLDDVYESTPGSGDGVTPVNTDALDSPDYLDDDSDNDNVPDSTEGFDFTNDGVPDTLPSGNDVDNDGLDDAFDNDLTGYGDPNGMLLYLIQDQNLIIRMVQMNQIIEIRMMIMMVFQQ
;
A
#
# COMPACT_ATOMS: atom_id res chain seq x y z
N MET A 1 -6.65 -2.44 30.12
CA MET A 1 -6.40 -2.39 28.69
C MET A 1 -6.30 -0.92 28.36
N ALA A 2 -5.13 -0.47 27.91
CA ALA A 2 -5.18 0.53 26.84
C ALA A 2 -6.01 -0.15 25.75
N CYS A 3 -6.99 0.55 25.21
CA CYS A 3 -7.54 0.15 23.92
C CYS A 3 -6.37 -0.01 22.95
N ASP A 4 -6.49 -0.98 22.07
CA ASP A 4 -5.58 -1.11 20.94
C ASP A 4 -5.73 0.19 20.09
N ASP A 5 -4.60 0.69 19.63
CA ASP A 5 -4.31 2.00 19.01
C ASP A 5 -3.00 1.76 18.22
N ASN A 6 -3.15 1.12 17.06
CA ASN A 6 -2.07 0.47 16.33
C ASN A 6 -1.05 1.49 15.78
N ASP A 7 -1.57 2.52 15.10
CA ASP A 7 -0.79 3.62 14.55
C ASP A 7 -0.36 4.69 15.57
N ASN A 8 -0.89 4.64 16.79
CA ASN A 8 -0.62 5.58 17.87
C ASN A 8 -0.98 7.04 17.54
N ASP A 9 -1.97 7.25 16.67
CA ASP A 9 -2.46 8.59 16.33
C ASP A 9 -3.33 9.20 17.45
N GLY A 10 -3.77 8.36 18.40
CA GLY A 10 -4.55 8.71 19.59
C GLY A 10 -6.06 8.51 19.44
N ILE A 11 -6.49 7.97 18.30
CA ILE A 11 -7.76 7.30 18.05
C ILE A 11 -7.53 5.83 18.42
N VAL A 12 -8.56 4.99 18.36
CA VAL A 12 -8.47 3.65 18.92
C VAL A 12 -9.08 2.73 17.90
N ASP A 13 -8.48 1.59 17.61
CA ASP A 13 -8.81 0.77 16.43
C ASP A 13 -10.31 0.45 16.32
N SER A 14 -11.00 0.34 17.47
CA SER A 14 -12.46 0.12 17.49
C SER A 14 -13.33 1.31 17.00
N ILE A 15 -12.74 2.46 16.73
CA ILE A 15 -13.35 3.74 16.33
C ILE A 15 -12.65 4.30 15.09
N ASP A 16 -11.36 4.05 14.99
CA ASP A 16 -10.58 4.29 13.78
C ASP A 16 -11.23 3.63 12.56
N ILE A 17 -11.03 4.23 11.39
CA ILE A 17 -11.54 3.73 10.12
C ILE A 17 -10.44 3.52 9.07
N ASP A 18 -9.20 3.82 9.45
CA ASP A 18 -7.96 3.85 8.66
C ASP A 18 -6.80 3.54 9.64
N ASP A 19 -6.77 2.30 10.13
CA ASP A 19 -6.01 1.82 11.29
C ASP A 19 -4.47 1.95 11.17
N ASP A 20 -3.94 2.20 9.96
CA ASP A 20 -2.53 2.42 9.64
C ASP A 20 -2.24 3.80 9.00
N ASN A 21 -3.27 4.64 8.89
CA ASN A 21 -3.18 6.02 8.40
C ASN A 21 -2.66 6.15 6.94
N ASP A 22 -2.82 5.11 6.13
CA ASP A 22 -2.42 5.09 4.73
C ASP A 22 -3.48 5.76 3.81
N GLY A 23 -4.66 6.09 4.34
CA GLY A 23 -5.75 6.77 3.63
C GLY A 23 -6.71 5.85 2.89
N ILE A 24 -6.44 4.55 2.82
CA ILE A 24 -7.36 3.50 2.41
C ILE A 24 -8.14 3.07 3.67
N LEU A 25 -9.45 2.89 3.55
CA LEU A 25 -10.26 2.52 4.72
C LEU A 25 -10.11 1.03 5.03
N ASP A 26 -10.13 0.62 6.31
CA ASP A 26 -10.09 -0.81 6.69
C ASP A 26 -11.18 -1.62 5.99
N THR A 27 -12.34 -1.00 5.75
CA THR A 27 -13.46 -1.64 5.06
C THR A 27 -13.19 -1.93 3.58
N VAL A 28 -12.28 -1.18 2.96
CA VAL A 28 -11.83 -1.36 1.58
C VAL A 28 -10.77 -2.45 1.53
N GLU A 29 -9.77 -2.38 2.41
CA GLU A 29 -8.63 -3.32 2.45
C GLU A 29 -9.07 -4.74 2.75
N ASN A 30 -9.97 -4.90 3.73
CA ASN A 30 -10.50 -6.21 4.11
C ASN A 30 -11.63 -6.72 3.18
N GLY A 31 -11.85 -6.08 2.03
CA GLY A 31 -12.90 -6.46 1.08
C GLY A 31 -14.32 -6.41 1.68
N GLY A 32 -14.53 -5.58 2.71
CA GLY A 32 -15.77 -5.43 3.45
C GLY A 32 -16.07 -6.53 4.47
N VAL A 33 -15.11 -7.42 4.76
CA VAL A 33 -15.22 -8.42 5.83
C VAL A 33 -14.44 -7.93 7.03
N ASP A 34 -15.11 -7.67 8.15
CA ASP A 34 -14.45 -7.29 9.41
C ASP A 34 -13.50 -8.42 9.89
N PRO A 35 -12.17 -8.20 9.93
CA PRO A 35 -11.21 -9.21 10.37
C PRO A 35 -11.40 -9.59 11.85
N PHE A 36 -11.88 -8.65 12.68
CA PHE A 36 -12.20 -8.86 14.10
C PHE A 36 -13.62 -9.40 14.32
N GLY A 37 -14.35 -9.69 13.25
CA GLY A 37 -15.61 -10.41 13.29
C GLY A 37 -15.44 -11.88 13.65
N ASP A 38 -16.56 -12.57 13.88
CA ASP A 38 -16.64 -14.02 14.10
C ASP A 38 -17.78 -14.56 13.21
N THR A 39 -17.46 -14.80 11.94
CA THR A 39 -18.46 -15.08 10.90
C THR A 39 -19.20 -16.40 11.16
N ASP A 40 -18.52 -17.40 11.70
CA ASP A 40 -19.07 -18.73 11.90
C ASP A 40 -19.54 -19.00 13.35
N ASN A 41 -19.28 -18.07 14.27
CA ASN A 41 -19.65 -18.08 15.69
C ASN A 41 -18.98 -19.19 16.50
N ASP A 42 -17.74 -19.55 16.16
CA ASP A 42 -16.95 -20.52 16.90
C ASP A 42 -16.07 -19.89 18.01
N GLY A 43 -16.00 -18.56 18.02
CA GLY A 43 -15.26 -17.75 19.00
C GLY A 43 -13.81 -17.45 18.61
N ILE A 44 -13.41 -17.73 17.36
CA ILE A 44 -12.16 -17.31 16.73
C ILE A 44 -12.45 -16.11 15.82
N LEU A 45 -11.54 -15.14 15.77
CA LEU A 45 -11.69 -13.97 14.90
C LEU A 45 -11.47 -14.36 13.44
N ASN A 46 -12.12 -13.68 12.49
CA ASN A 46 -12.05 -14.03 11.07
C ASN A 46 -10.60 -14.09 10.55
N TYR A 47 -9.75 -13.12 10.91
CA TYR A 47 -8.33 -13.14 10.49
C TYR A 47 -7.52 -14.25 11.16
N GLN A 48 -7.99 -14.79 12.29
CA GLN A 48 -7.33 -15.88 13.04
C GLN A 48 -8.00 -17.24 12.80
N ASP A 49 -9.07 -17.31 12.01
CA ASP A 49 -9.80 -18.55 11.69
C ASP A 49 -9.08 -19.32 10.58
N VAL A 50 -7.86 -19.73 10.94
CA VAL A 50 -6.91 -20.35 10.03
C VAL A 50 -7.20 -21.84 9.83
N THR A 51 -7.07 -22.25 8.58
CA THR A 51 -7.08 -23.64 8.13
C THR A 51 -5.92 -23.83 7.16
N PRO A 52 -5.48 -25.08 6.91
CA PRO A 52 -4.42 -25.33 5.91
C PRO A 52 -4.78 -24.93 4.46
N ALA A 53 -5.97 -24.38 4.21
CA ALA A 53 -6.44 -23.95 2.91
C ALA A 53 -6.51 -22.42 2.74
N ASN A 54 -6.41 -21.66 3.83
CA ASN A 54 -6.49 -20.19 3.85
C ASN A 54 -5.42 -19.56 4.76
N ASP A 55 -4.42 -20.34 5.17
CA ASP A 55 -3.22 -19.94 5.92
C ASP A 55 -2.10 -20.82 5.34
N ALA A 56 -1.59 -20.42 4.18
CA ALA A 56 -0.67 -21.22 3.39
C ALA A 56 0.76 -21.18 3.96
N ASN A 57 1.15 -20.03 4.53
CA ASN A 57 2.46 -19.80 5.13
C ASN A 57 2.55 -20.35 6.58
N GLY A 58 1.41 -20.53 7.26
CA GLY A 58 1.31 -21.11 8.60
C GLY A 58 1.67 -20.12 9.72
N ASP A 59 1.49 -18.83 9.52
CA ASP A 59 1.83 -17.79 10.50
C ASP A 59 0.72 -17.51 11.52
N GLY A 60 -0.51 -17.95 11.23
CA GLY A 60 -1.68 -17.75 12.08
C GLY A 60 -2.59 -16.60 11.66
N VAL A 61 -2.35 -16.00 10.50
CA VAL A 61 -3.22 -15.05 9.82
C VAL A 61 -3.83 -15.72 8.58
N VAL A 62 -5.04 -15.33 8.23
CA VAL A 62 -5.71 -15.84 7.03
C VAL A 62 -5.22 -15.05 5.82
N ASP A 63 -4.68 -15.73 4.80
CA ASP A 63 -4.07 -15.17 3.56
C ASP A 63 -4.98 -14.16 2.80
N SER A 64 -6.26 -14.05 3.14
CA SER A 64 -7.17 -13.05 2.53
C SER A 64 -7.17 -11.70 3.25
N PHE A 65 -6.48 -11.61 4.39
CA PHE A 65 -6.29 -10.39 5.17
C PHE A 65 -4.79 -10.04 5.29
N ASP A 66 -3.91 -10.81 4.66
CA ASP A 66 -2.44 -10.70 4.74
C ASP A 66 -1.92 -11.10 3.36
N THR A 67 -1.78 -10.10 2.49
CA THR A 67 -1.52 -10.30 1.06
C THR A 67 -0.09 -10.78 0.82
N ASP A 68 0.89 -10.17 1.49
CA ASP A 68 2.31 -10.48 1.34
C ASP A 68 2.76 -11.70 2.18
N ASN A 69 1.94 -12.13 3.14
CA ASN A 69 2.14 -13.27 4.03
C ASN A 69 3.24 -13.02 5.09
N ASP A 70 3.36 -11.80 5.61
CA ASP A 70 4.31 -11.44 6.67
C ASP A 70 3.75 -11.56 8.11
N GLY A 71 2.43 -11.74 8.23
CA GLY A 71 1.70 -11.90 9.48
C GLY A 71 1.15 -10.60 10.08
N ILE A 72 1.28 -9.48 9.40
CA ILE A 72 0.53 -8.25 9.59
C ILE A 72 -0.72 -8.33 8.71
N ILE A 73 -1.86 -7.81 9.17
CA ILE A 73 -3.06 -7.77 8.32
C ILE A 73 -3.04 -6.48 7.51
N ASN A 74 -3.58 -6.49 6.29
CA ASN A 74 -3.52 -5.36 5.35
C ASN A 74 -3.88 -4.02 6.02
N GLN A 75 -4.98 -3.95 6.80
CA GLN A 75 -5.40 -2.73 7.53
C GLN A 75 -4.46 -2.25 8.66
N TYR A 76 -3.32 -2.91 8.83
CA TYR A 76 -2.27 -2.55 9.79
C TYR A 76 -0.91 -2.45 9.07
N ASP A 77 -0.88 -2.45 7.75
CA ASP A 77 0.30 -2.66 6.92
C ASP A 77 0.41 -1.53 5.89
N GLN A 78 1.46 -0.72 5.96
CA GLN A 78 1.64 0.41 5.04
C GLN A 78 2.20 0.00 3.66
N ASP A 79 2.51 -1.27 3.41
CA ASP A 79 3.08 -1.83 2.17
C ASP A 79 2.56 -3.28 2.00
N ALA A 80 1.24 -3.42 1.78
CA ALA A 80 0.54 -4.69 1.94
C ALA A 80 0.92 -5.79 0.94
N ASP A 81 1.65 -5.48 -0.13
CA ASP A 81 2.28 -6.47 -1.02
C ASP A 81 3.82 -6.53 -0.92
N ASN A 82 4.42 -5.68 -0.07
CA ASN A 82 5.82 -5.67 0.35
C ASN A 82 6.79 -5.55 -0.82
N ASP A 83 6.41 -4.70 -1.77
CA ASP A 83 7.21 -4.39 -2.93
C ASP A 83 8.13 -3.16 -2.70
N GLY A 84 7.88 -2.43 -1.60
CA GLY A 84 8.60 -1.26 -1.12
C GLY A 84 7.92 0.08 -1.42
N ILE A 85 6.80 0.09 -2.15
CA ILE A 85 6.02 1.27 -2.50
C ILE A 85 4.79 1.33 -1.57
N PRO A 86 4.67 2.35 -0.71
CA PRO A 86 3.60 2.35 0.28
C PRO A 86 2.19 2.45 -0.32
N ASP A 87 1.21 1.82 0.34
CA ASP A 87 -0.19 1.71 -0.09
C ASP A 87 -0.84 3.08 -0.37
N ASN A 88 -0.53 4.10 0.44
CA ASN A 88 -0.96 5.49 0.22
C ASN A 88 -0.59 6.01 -1.19
N VAL A 89 0.57 5.59 -1.69
CA VAL A 89 1.14 5.99 -2.99
C VAL A 89 0.47 5.20 -4.11
N GLU A 90 0.28 3.90 -3.95
CA GLU A 90 -0.24 2.97 -4.96
C GLU A 90 -1.75 3.04 -5.10
N GLY A 91 -2.45 3.22 -3.98
CA GLY A 91 -3.90 3.46 -3.94
C GLY A 91 -4.33 4.68 -4.75
N GLN A 92 -3.41 5.54 -5.20
CA GLN A 92 -3.69 6.76 -5.93
C GLN A 92 -3.04 6.84 -7.31
N THR A 93 -3.71 7.49 -8.26
CA THR A 93 -3.08 7.75 -9.57
C THR A 93 -1.94 8.76 -9.43
N THR A 94 -0.83 8.58 -10.15
CA THR A 94 0.30 9.55 -10.15
C THR A 94 -0.12 11.01 -10.35
N SER A 95 -1.05 11.26 -11.27
CA SER A 95 -1.50 12.62 -11.60
C SER A 95 -2.47 13.19 -10.57
N GLY A 96 -3.14 12.32 -9.82
CA GLY A 96 -4.17 12.65 -8.85
C GLY A 96 -3.69 12.55 -7.41
N TYR A 97 -2.45 12.11 -7.19
CA TYR A 97 -1.88 11.87 -5.87
C TYR A 97 -2.01 13.09 -4.95
N ILE A 98 -2.49 12.80 -3.76
CA ILE A 98 -2.68 13.71 -2.63
C ILE A 98 -1.87 13.12 -1.49
N ALA A 99 -0.91 13.89 -0.97
CA ALA A 99 -0.16 13.47 0.22
C ALA A 99 -1.00 13.73 1.49
N PRO A 100 -0.81 12.92 2.55
CA PRO A 100 -1.39 13.15 3.86
C PRO A 100 -1.08 14.55 4.37
N SER A 101 -2.03 15.15 5.08
CA SER A 101 -1.90 16.48 5.65
C SER A 101 -1.51 16.47 7.14
N GLY A 102 -1.68 15.32 7.80
CA GLY A 102 -1.59 15.12 9.25
C GLY A 102 -2.72 15.81 10.01
N VAL A 103 -3.87 16.01 9.38
CA VAL A 103 -5.02 16.71 9.98
C VAL A 103 -6.25 15.84 9.90
N ASP A 104 -6.71 15.37 11.06
CA ASP A 104 -8.04 14.80 11.25
C ASP A 104 -8.86 15.74 12.17
N SER A 105 -9.85 16.42 11.60
CA SER A 105 -10.66 17.39 12.33
C SER A 105 -11.80 16.77 13.13
N ASP A 106 -12.33 15.62 12.72
CA ASP A 106 -13.47 14.98 13.37
C ASP A 106 -13.11 13.78 14.25
N LEU A 107 -11.83 13.40 14.26
CA LEU A 107 -11.23 12.35 15.08
C LEU A 107 -11.84 10.98 14.76
N ASN A 108 -11.84 10.64 13.47
CA ASN A 108 -12.32 9.37 12.97
C ASN A 108 -11.21 8.42 12.49
N GLY A 109 -9.96 8.87 12.43
CA GLY A 109 -8.81 8.07 11.98
C GLY A 109 -8.28 8.51 10.62
N LEU A 110 -9.19 8.90 9.73
CA LEU A 110 -8.85 9.28 8.36
C LEU A 110 -8.44 10.75 8.25
N ASP A 111 -7.36 11.03 7.53
CA ASP A 111 -6.95 12.40 7.22
C ASP A 111 -8.02 13.17 6.44
N ASP A 112 -8.33 14.41 6.87
CA ASP A 112 -9.27 15.34 6.24
C ASP A 112 -9.01 15.50 4.72
N VAL A 113 -7.77 15.31 4.26
CA VAL A 113 -7.39 15.46 2.85
C VAL A 113 -7.99 14.37 1.95
N TYR A 114 -8.30 13.19 2.52
CA TYR A 114 -8.95 12.07 1.85
C TYR A 114 -10.48 12.14 1.93
N GLU A 115 -11.00 13.20 2.55
CA GLU A 115 -12.43 13.40 2.73
C GLU A 115 -12.97 14.58 1.91
N SER A 116 -14.16 14.42 1.35
CA SER A 116 -14.88 15.54 0.72
C SER A 116 -15.33 16.58 1.74
N THR A 117 -15.61 16.15 2.98
CA THR A 117 -15.83 16.98 4.17
C THR A 117 -15.46 16.18 5.41
N PRO A 118 -14.84 16.78 6.46
CA PRO A 118 -14.51 16.06 7.69
C PRO A 118 -15.67 15.21 8.22
N GLY A 119 -15.44 13.91 8.33
CA GLY A 119 -16.39 12.88 8.74
C GLY A 119 -17.30 12.31 7.67
N SER A 120 -16.90 12.43 6.39
CA SER A 120 -17.58 11.72 5.30
C SER A 120 -17.12 10.27 5.16
N GLY A 121 -15.91 9.93 5.62
CA GLY A 121 -15.31 8.60 5.50
C GLY A 121 -15.26 8.16 4.04
N ASP A 122 -14.77 9.03 3.15
CA ASP A 122 -14.69 8.74 1.73
C ASP A 122 -13.48 7.85 1.40
N GLY A 123 -12.32 8.17 2.01
CA GLY A 123 -11.05 7.50 1.79
C GLY A 123 -10.48 7.69 0.39
N VAL A 124 -9.28 7.15 0.20
CA VAL A 124 -8.72 6.87 -1.12
C VAL A 124 -9.56 5.78 -1.78
N THR A 125 -9.89 5.96 -3.06
CA THR A 125 -10.42 4.86 -3.87
C THR A 125 -9.24 4.21 -4.58
N PRO A 126 -8.86 2.97 -4.21
CA PRO A 126 -7.67 2.33 -4.76
C PRO A 126 -7.69 2.28 -6.28
N VAL A 127 -6.55 2.59 -6.88
CA VAL A 127 -6.34 2.40 -8.31
C VAL A 127 -6.21 0.90 -8.60
N ASN A 128 -6.65 0.53 -9.79
CA ASN A 128 -6.31 -0.73 -10.40
C ASN A 128 -5.92 -0.40 -11.86
N THR A 129 -4.63 -0.40 -12.13
CA THR A 129 -4.03 0.17 -13.34
C THR A 129 -4.36 -0.68 -14.58
N ASP A 130 -4.37 -1.99 -14.45
CA ASP A 130 -4.61 -2.90 -15.56
C ASP A 130 -6.10 -3.34 -15.71
N ALA A 131 -6.88 -3.18 -14.63
CA ALA A 131 -8.27 -3.56 -14.45
C ALA A 131 -8.58 -5.07 -14.59
N LEU A 132 -7.66 -5.98 -14.25
CA LEU A 132 -7.84 -7.44 -14.36
C LEU A 132 -7.86 -8.16 -13.01
N ASP A 133 -6.95 -7.82 -12.10
CA ASP A 133 -6.68 -8.49 -10.81
C ASP A 133 -6.83 -7.51 -9.63
N SER A 134 -5.94 -7.55 -8.66
CA SER A 134 -6.04 -6.79 -7.41
C SER A 134 -5.87 -5.29 -7.69
N PRO A 135 -6.31 -4.40 -6.78
CA PRO A 135 -5.85 -3.01 -6.79
C PRO A 135 -4.32 -2.93 -6.65
N ASP A 136 -3.74 -1.81 -7.10
CA ASP A 136 -2.29 -1.63 -7.23
C ASP A 136 -1.54 -1.92 -5.91
N TYR A 137 -2.04 -1.45 -4.76
CA TYR A 137 -1.45 -1.70 -3.41
C TYR A 137 -1.47 -3.17 -2.92
N LEU A 138 -1.96 -4.10 -3.74
CA LEU A 138 -2.07 -5.53 -3.43
C LEU A 138 -1.59 -6.39 -4.62
N ASP A 139 -0.79 -5.82 -5.52
CA ASP A 139 -0.43 -6.41 -6.80
C ASP A 139 1.02 -6.12 -7.19
N ASP A 140 1.91 -7.11 -7.03
CA ASP A 140 3.34 -7.02 -7.37
C ASP A 140 3.67 -6.58 -8.83
N ASP A 141 2.70 -6.56 -9.76
CA ASP A 141 2.83 -6.16 -11.18
C ASP A 141 1.57 -5.40 -11.66
N SER A 142 1.31 -4.24 -11.06
CA SER A 142 0.12 -3.38 -11.21
C SER A 142 -0.31 -3.06 -12.65
N ASP A 143 0.63 -3.00 -13.62
CA ASP A 143 0.33 -2.76 -15.04
C ASP A 143 0.39 -4.02 -15.92
N ASN A 144 0.71 -5.15 -15.29
CA ASN A 144 0.76 -6.50 -15.83
C ASN A 144 1.68 -6.60 -17.07
N ASP A 145 2.78 -5.85 -17.08
CA ASP A 145 3.76 -5.82 -18.16
C ASP A 145 4.93 -6.81 -17.98
N ASN A 146 4.94 -7.56 -16.87
CA ASN A 146 5.97 -8.50 -16.41
C ASN A 146 7.25 -7.84 -15.88
N VAL A 147 7.17 -6.60 -15.42
CA VAL A 147 8.18 -5.94 -14.61
C VAL A 147 7.58 -5.66 -13.25
N PRO A 148 8.04 -6.31 -12.17
CA PRO A 148 7.47 -6.09 -10.85
C PRO A 148 7.61 -4.65 -10.39
N ASP A 149 6.66 -4.18 -9.59
CA ASP A 149 6.59 -2.79 -9.10
C ASP A 149 7.83 -2.44 -8.23
N SER A 150 8.31 -3.36 -7.40
CA SER A 150 9.61 -3.28 -6.71
C SER A 150 10.81 -2.99 -7.62
N THR A 151 10.72 -3.27 -8.92
CA THR A 151 11.71 -2.86 -9.92
C THR A 151 11.35 -1.52 -10.57
N GLU A 152 10.10 -1.29 -10.89
CA GLU A 152 9.64 -0.06 -11.52
C GLU A 152 9.80 1.18 -10.63
N GLY A 153 9.47 1.03 -9.33
CA GLY A 153 9.59 2.06 -8.30
C GLY A 153 11.03 2.43 -7.98
N PHE A 154 11.97 1.49 -8.15
CA PHE A 154 13.34 1.63 -7.63
C PHE A 154 14.48 1.48 -8.65
N ASP A 155 14.24 1.22 -9.93
CA ASP A 155 15.28 1.23 -10.99
C ASP A 155 15.48 2.64 -11.61
N PHE A 156 16.19 3.51 -10.89
CA PHE A 156 16.48 4.86 -11.36
C PHE A 156 17.43 4.86 -12.59
N THR A 157 18.26 3.82 -12.72
CA THR A 157 19.25 3.74 -13.80
C THR A 157 18.75 3.09 -15.10
N ASN A 158 17.58 2.45 -15.06
CA ASN A 158 16.96 1.74 -16.18
C ASN A 158 17.80 0.60 -16.73
N ASP A 159 18.45 -0.16 -15.86
CA ASP A 159 19.23 -1.33 -16.25
C ASP A 159 18.53 -2.67 -15.95
N GLY A 160 17.29 -2.61 -15.46
CA GLY A 160 16.45 -3.75 -15.11
C GLY A 160 16.78 -4.35 -13.75
N VAL A 161 17.43 -3.57 -12.87
CA VAL A 161 17.77 -3.97 -11.50
C VAL A 161 17.37 -2.82 -10.56
N PRO A 162 16.58 -3.09 -9.50
CA PRO A 162 16.29 -2.10 -8.48
C PRO A 162 17.58 -1.53 -7.85
N ASP A 163 17.66 -0.20 -7.72
CA ASP A 163 18.76 0.49 -7.03
C ASP A 163 18.60 0.46 -5.50
N THR A 164 17.36 0.34 -5.02
CA THR A 164 17.00 0.11 -3.61
C THR A 164 16.52 -1.32 -3.47
N LEU A 165 16.89 -1.99 -2.37
CA LEU A 165 16.44 -3.35 -2.05
C LEU A 165 16.01 -3.36 -0.58
N PRO A 166 15.03 -4.20 -0.21
CA PRO A 166 14.62 -4.34 1.18
C PRO A 166 15.80 -4.74 2.06
N SER A 167 15.82 -4.19 3.27
CA SER A 167 16.83 -4.46 4.28
C SER A 167 16.56 -5.77 5.03
N GLY A 168 15.32 -6.27 4.96
CA GLY A 168 14.77 -7.36 5.76
C GLY A 168 14.56 -6.97 7.23
N ASN A 169 14.43 -5.69 7.52
CA ASN A 169 14.14 -5.17 8.85
C ASN A 169 12.99 -4.17 8.72
N ASP A 170 12.11 -4.25 9.70
CA ASP A 170 11.05 -3.30 9.98
C ASP A 170 11.10 -3.14 11.50
N VAL A 171 11.52 -1.96 11.97
CA VAL A 171 11.85 -1.71 13.38
C VAL A 171 10.60 -1.52 14.24
N ASP A 172 9.56 -0.99 13.63
CA ASP A 172 8.31 -0.53 14.19
C ASP A 172 7.19 -1.53 14.01
N ASN A 173 7.31 -2.41 13.02
CA ASN A 173 6.29 -3.37 12.61
C ASN A 173 5.06 -2.64 12.04
N ASP A 174 5.28 -1.65 11.18
CA ASP A 174 4.23 -0.97 10.41
C ASP A 174 4.06 -1.54 9.00
N GLY A 175 4.81 -2.59 8.66
CA GLY A 175 4.75 -3.28 7.36
C GLY A 175 5.73 -2.72 6.33
N LEU A 176 6.22 -1.49 6.51
CA LEU A 176 7.14 -0.86 5.56
C LEU A 176 8.61 -1.12 5.95
N ASP A 177 9.39 -1.78 5.09
CA ASP A 177 10.80 -2.09 5.40
C ASP A 177 11.64 -0.81 5.61
N ASP A 178 12.58 -0.84 6.58
CA ASP A 178 13.50 0.25 6.95
C ASP A 178 14.26 0.87 5.73
N ALA A 179 14.39 0.14 4.62
CA ALA A 179 15.01 0.63 3.38
C ALA A 179 14.13 1.64 2.63
N PHE A 180 12.82 1.58 2.85
CA PHE A 180 11.77 2.38 2.22
C PHE A 180 11.08 3.31 3.22
N ASP A 181 11.22 3.08 4.52
CA ASP A 181 10.66 3.94 5.56
C ASP A 181 11.63 5.06 6.06
N ASN A 182 11.10 6.26 6.32
CA ASN A 182 11.83 7.35 7.02
C ASN A 182 11.43 7.53 8.49
N ASP A 183 10.32 6.96 8.94
CA ASP A 183 9.83 7.02 10.31
C ASP A 183 9.88 5.66 11.01
N LEU A 184 11.09 5.26 11.43
CA LEU A 184 11.34 4.02 12.17
C LEU A 184 10.82 4.04 13.63
N THR A 185 9.74 4.76 13.90
CA THR A 185 9.09 4.84 15.21
C THR A 185 7.58 4.56 15.23
N GLY A 186 6.97 4.28 14.09
CA GLY A 186 5.57 3.92 13.86
C GLY A 186 5.08 4.47 12.52
N TYR A 187 3.77 4.45 12.34
CA TYR A 187 3.02 4.77 11.11
C TYR A 187 3.07 6.24 10.64
N GLY A 188 4.02 7.05 11.09
CA GLY A 188 4.02 8.51 10.87
C GLY A 188 4.52 8.98 9.49
N ASP A 189 4.98 8.07 8.63
CA ASP A 189 5.33 8.35 7.23
C ASP A 189 4.72 7.33 6.24
N PRO A 190 3.38 7.32 6.05
CA PRO A 190 2.70 6.42 5.12
C PRO A 190 3.07 6.63 3.64
N ASN A 191 4.00 7.53 3.32
CA ASN A 191 4.51 7.74 1.96
C ASN A 191 5.93 7.19 1.77
N GLY A 192 6.57 6.77 2.85
CA GLY A 192 7.96 6.36 2.89
C GLY A 192 8.94 7.33 2.23
N MET A 193 10.04 6.77 1.75
CA MET A 193 11.17 7.45 1.12
C MET A 193 10.80 8.11 -0.23
N LEU A 194 9.63 7.80 -0.81
CA LEU A 194 9.25 8.20 -2.16
C LEU A 194 8.96 9.70 -2.33
N LEU A 195 8.80 10.45 -1.24
CA LEU A 195 8.38 11.85 -1.27
C LEU A 195 9.34 12.80 -2.05
N TYR A 196 10.59 12.39 -2.32
CA TYR A 196 11.52 13.20 -3.13
C TYR A 196 11.31 13.12 -4.64
N LEU A 197 10.50 12.18 -5.15
CA LEU A 197 10.35 11.92 -6.58
C LEU A 197 8.95 12.20 -7.13
N ILE A 198 7.93 12.33 -6.29
CA ILE A 198 6.56 12.69 -6.73
C ILE A 198 6.53 14.14 -7.31
N GLN A 199 7.52 14.97 -6.98
CA GLN A 199 7.70 16.30 -7.60
C GLN A 199 8.32 16.27 -9.01
N ASP A 200 8.99 15.17 -9.39
CA ASP A 200 9.53 14.93 -10.72
C ASP A 200 8.78 13.76 -11.33
N GLN A 201 7.75 14.07 -12.13
CA GLN A 201 6.81 13.21 -12.89
C GLN A 201 7.43 11.99 -13.64
N ASN A 202 8.23 11.14 -13.01
CA ASN A 202 9.04 10.11 -13.67
C ASN A 202 9.09 8.80 -12.90
N LEU A 203 8.73 8.77 -11.61
CA LEU A 203 8.79 7.55 -10.81
C LEU A 203 7.49 6.73 -10.92
N ILE A 204 6.37 7.27 -10.44
CA ILE A 204 5.05 6.61 -10.54
C ILE A 204 4.53 6.59 -12.01
N ILE A 205 5.15 7.33 -12.93
CA ILE A 205 4.82 7.25 -14.37
C ILE A 205 5.18 5.88 -14.98
N ARG A 206 5.99 5.06 -14.29
CA ARG A 206 6.37 3.71 -14.78
C ARG A 206 5.30 2.67 -14.51
N MET A 207 4.86 2.59 -13.26
CA MET A 207 3.71 1.80 -12.81
C MET A 207 2.44 2.07 -13.63
N VAL A 208 2.30 3.27 -14.24
CA VAL A 208 1.11 3.62 -15.03
C VAL A 208 1.32 3.44 -16.55
N GLN A 209 2.55 3.42 -17.08
CA GLN A 209 2.80 3.47 -18.53
C GLN A 209 4.16 2.92 -19.01
N MET A 210 4.35 1.60 -19.11
CA MET A 210 5.39 1.05 -20.02
C MET A 210 4.94 0.60 -21.41
N ASN A 211 3.71 0.92 -21.83
CA ASN A 211 3.29 0.77 -23.23
C ASN A 211 3.62 1.95 -24.19
N GLN A 212 4.33 3.01 -23.76
CA GLN A 212 4.67 4.15 -24.64
C GLN A 212 6.18 4.49 -24.74
N ILE A 213 7.03 4.10 -23.79
CA ILE A 213 8.44 4.54 -23.76
C ILE A 213 9.35 3.67 -24.67
N ILE A 214 9.04 2.38 -24.83
CA ILE A 214 9.81 1.49 -25.72
C ILE A 214 9.61 1.85 -27.21
N GLU A 215 8.39 2.23 -27.62
CA GLU A 215 8.08 2.60 -29.00
C GLU A 215 8.77 3.93 -29.42
N ILE A 216 8.90 4.90 -28.51
CA ILE A 216 9.56 6.18 -28.84
C ILE A 216 11.08 6.02 -28.97
N ARG A 217 11.72 5.17 -28.16
CA ARG A 217 13.17 4.88 -28.27
C ARG A 217 13.51 4.08 -29.53
N MET A 218 12.66 3.13 -29.93
CA MET A 218 12.87 2.34 -31.15
C MET A 218 12.59 3.15 -32.43
N MET A 219 11.61 4.06 -32.40
CA MET A 219 11.29 4.93 -33.55
C MET A 219 12.32 6.05 -33.76
N ILE A 220 12.94 6.58 -32.69
CA ILE A 220 14.05 7.55 -32.81
C ILE A 220 15.34 6.89 -33.35
N MET A 221 15.66 5.64 -32.98
CA MET A 221 16.83 4.94 -33.56
C MET A 221 16.68 4.61 -35.05
N MET A 222 15.46 4.41 -35.56
CA MET A 222 15.23 4.15 -36.99
C MET A 222 15.20 5.41 -37.87
N VAL A 223 14.91 6.59 -37.30
CA VAL A 223 14.86 7.87 -38.05
C VAL A 223 16.26 8.49 -38.23
N PHE A 224 17.27 8.09 -37.44
CA PHE A 224 18.66 8.56 -37.59
C PHE A 224 19.58 7.65 -38.44
N GLN A 225 19.03 6.63 -39.13
CA GLN A 225 19.79 5.77 -40.06
C GLN A 225 19.37 5.88 -41.54
N GLN A 226 18.80 7.01 -41.98
CA GLN A 226 18.61 7.32 -43.41
C GLN A 226 19.21 8.66 -43.82
#